data_AF-A0A3S4KDC0-F1
#
_entry.id   AF-A0A3S4KDC0-F1
#
_cell.length_a   1.000
_cell.length_b   1.000
_cell.length_c   1.000
_cell.angle_alpha   90.00
_cell.angle_beta   90.00
_cell.angle_gamma   90.00
#
_symmetry.space_group_name_H-M   'P 1'
#
loop_
_entity.id
_entity.type
_entity.pdbx_description
1 polymer ?
#
loop_
_entity_poly.entity_id
_entity_poly.type
_entity_poly.pdbx_seq_one_letter_code
_entity_poly.pdbx_strand_id
1 'polypeptide(L)' 'MAIRKALQECMQHNFSVFREGDAMAKGLEQLKVIRERLKNARLDDTSSEFNTQRV' A
#
# COMPACT_ATOMS: atom_id res chain seq x y z
N MET A 1 3.49 -8.59 -4.10
CA MET A 1 2.62 -7.83 -5.05
C MET A 1 1.36 -7.21 -4.45
N ALA A 2 0.79 -7.73 -3.34
CA ALA A 2 -0.49 -7.25 -2.81
C ALA A 2 -0.49 -5.79 -2.29
N ILE A 3 0.57 -5.35 -1.60
CA ILE A 3 0.63 -4.00 -1.01
C ILE A 3 0.75 -2.91 -2.08
N ARG A 4 1.54 -3.15 -3.13
CA ARG A 4 1.68 -2.22 -4.26
C ARG A 4 0.35 -2.01 -4.98
N LYS A 5 -0.41 -3.08 -5.18
CA LYS A 5 -1.73 -3.01 -5.83
C LYS A 5 -2.75 -2.26 -4.97
N ALA A 6 -2.80 -2.54 -3.66
CA ALA A 6 -3.68 -1.85 -2.72
C ALA A 6 -3.37 -0.35 -2.64
N LEU A 7 -2.09 0.05 -2.69
CA LEU A 7 -1.70 1.46 -2.76
C LEU A 7 -2.18 2.12 -4.06
N GLN A 8 -2.01 1.44 -5.20
CA GLN A 8 -2.49 1.94 -6.49
C GLN A 8 -4.01 2.17 -6.50
N GLU A 9 -4.78 1.19 -6.01
CA GLU A 9 -6.24 1.29 -5.91
C GLU A 9 -6.65 2.41 -4.94
N CYS A 10 -6.02 2.50 -3.76
CA CYS A 10 -6.30 3.57 -2.79
C CYS A 10 -6.06 4.97 -3.38
N MET A 11 -5.00 5.15 -4.17
CA MET A 11 -4.70 6.43 -4.83
C MET A 11 -5.69 6.75 -5.94
N GLN A 12 -6.05 5.77 -6.77
CA GLN A 12 -7.00 5.99 -7.87
C GLN A 12 -8.44 6.24 -7.38
N HIS A 13 -8.88 5.57 -6.32
CA HIS A 13 -10.26 5.68 -5.84
C HIS A 13 -10.47 6.84 -4.87
N ASN A 14 -9.52 7.14 -3.98
CA ASN A 14 -9.72 8.15 -2.93
C ASN A 14 -9.05 9.50 -3.22
N PHE A 15 -8.12 9.54 -4.18
CA PHE A 15 -7.39 10.76 -4.57
C PHE A 15 -7.61 11.08 -6.06
N SER A 16 -8.86 11.01 -6.49
CA SER A 16 -9.26 11.42 -7.84
C SER A 16 -9.16 12.95 -8.02
N VAL A 17 -9.35 13.42 -9.25
CA VAL A 17 -9.40 14.86 -9.57
C VAL A 17 -10.49 15.57 -8.77
N PHE A 18 -11.56 14.85 -8.41
CA PHE A 18 -12.60 15.32 -7.51
C PHE A 18 -12.26 14.86 -6.09
N ARG A 19 -12.01 15.83 -5.22
CA ARG A 19 -11.64 15.60 -3.82
C ARG A 19 -12.84 15.88 -2.93
N GLU A 20 -13.54 14.83 -2.55
CA GLU A 20 -14.57 14.87 -1.52
C GLU A 20 -13.96 14.60 -0.14
N GLY A 21 -14.34 15.38 0.88
CA GLY A 21 -13.77 15.27 2.23
C GLY A 21 -13.87 13.85 2.82
N ASP A 22 -15.00 13.19 2.60
CA ASP A 22 -15.24 11.82 3.08
C ASP A 22 -14.39 10.77 2.34
N ALA A 23 -14.19 10.94 1.04
CA ALA A 23 -13.33 10.06 0.24
C ALA A 23 -11.86 10.21 0.66
N MET A 24 -11.40 11.45 0.88
CA MET A 24 -10.04 11.70 1.36
C MET A 24 -9.80 11.15 2.77
N ALA A 25 -10.79 11.28 3.67
CA ALA A 25 -10.71 10.70 5.02
C ALA A 25 -10.57 9.16 4.97
N LYS A 26 -11.39 8.49 4.15
CA LYS A 26 -11.30 7.04 3.90
C LYS A 26 -9.96 6.66 3.27
N GLY A 27 -9.46 7.45 2.31
CA GLY A 27 -8.14 7.24 1.70
C GLY A 27 -6.99 7.33 2.71
N LEU A 28 -7.08 8.25 3.68
CA LEU A 28 -6.11 8.41 4.76
C LEU A 28 -6.10 7.21 5.72
N GLU A 29 -7.26 6.67 6.06
CA GLU A 29 -7.37 5.44 6.84
C GLU A 29 -6.81 4.23 6.10
N GLN A 30 -7.15 4.08 4.81
CA GLN A 30 -6.60 3.02 3.96
C GLN A 30 -5.07 3.12 3.85
N LEU A 31 -4.52 4.33 3.68
CA LEU A 31 -3.08 4.58 3.69
C LEU A 31 -2.43 4.17 5.01
N LYS A 32 -3.05 4.45 6.16
CA LYS A 32 -2.55 3.98 7.47
C LYS A 32 -2.53 2.46 7.56
N VAL A 33 -3.58 1.79 7.11
CA VAL A 33 -3.64 0.32 7.08
C VAL A 33 -2.58 -0.26 6.15
N ILE A 34 -2.41 0.30 4.95
CA ILE A 34 -1.37 -0.11 3.99
C ILE A 34 0.03 0.09 4.58
N ARG A 35 0.25 1.20 5.31
CA ARG A 35 1.52 1.48 6.00
C ARG A 35 1.81 0.47 7.11
N GLU A 36 0.82 0.11 7.92
CA GLU A 36 1.00 -0.92 8.95
C GLU A 36 1.21 -2.30 8.32
N ARG A 37 0.51 -2.62 7.23
CA ARG A 37 0.78 -3.84 6.44
C ARG A 37 2.17 -3.82 5.82
N LEU A 38 2.69 -2.67 5.41
CA LEU A 38 4.06 -2.54 4.91
C LEU A 38 5.10 -2.78 6.01
N LYS A 39 4.86 -2.26 7.23
CA LYS A 39 5.71 -2.52 8.39
C LYS A 39 5.73 -4.01 8.76
N ASN A 40 4.57 -4.66 8.69
CA ASN A 40 4.42 -6.09 8.99
C ASN A 40 4.81 -7.00 7.81
N ALA A 41 4.84 -6.50 6.58
CA ALA A 41 5.32 -7.22 5.40
C ALA A 41 6.85 -7.19 5.26
N ARG A 42 7.55 -6.87 6.35
CA ARG A 42 8.98 -7.12 6.49
C ARG A 42 9.21 -8.60 6.18
N LEU A 43 10.22 -8.87 5.36
CA LEU A 43 10.60 -10.21 4.94
C LEU A 43 10.72 -11.14 6.15
N ASP A 44 9.85 -12.15 6.23
CA ASP A 44 10.12 -13.38 6.99
C ASP A 44 11.27 -14.19 6.35
N ASP A 45 11.72 -13.78 5.16
CA ASP A 45 12.87 -14.36 4.49
C ASP A 45 14.15 -13.58 4.83
N THR A 46 14.81 -14.01 5.91
CA THR A 46 16.19 -13.65 6.23
C THR A 46 17.20 -14.52 5.48
N SER A 47 16.78 -15.34 4.50
CA SER A 47 17.73 -16.12 3.70
C SER A 47 18.42 -15.23 2.67
N SER A 48 19.73 -15.40 2.57
CA SER A 48 20.61 -14.69 1.64
C SER A 48 20.53 -15.24 0.20
N GLU A 49 19.49 -16.00 -0.15
CA GLU A 49 19.43 -16.73 -1.41
C GLU A 49 18.30 -16.21 -2.31
N PHE A 50 18.72 -15.52 -3.37
CA PHE A 50 17.93 -15.26 -4.57
C PHE A 50 16.69 -14.36 -4.41
N ASN A 51 16.94 -13.08 -4.15
CA ASN A 51 15.96 -12.02 -4.32
C ASN A 51 15.73 -11.69 -5.81
N THR A 52 14.97 -12.53 -6.51
CA THR A 52 14.46 -12.25 -7.88
C THR A 52 13.31 -11.24 -7.91
N GLN A 53 12.82 -10.80 -6.75
CA GLN A 53 11.82 -9.73 -6.63
C GLN A 53 12.41 -8.32 -6.73
N ARG A 54 13.72 -8.21 -7.02
CA ARG A 54 14.44 -6.93 -7.19
C ARG A 54 14.46 -6.39 -8.62
N VAL A 55 13.72 -7.01 -9.55
CA VAL A 55 13.53 -6.54 -10.94
C VAL A 55 12.09 -6.05 -11.14
#